data_AF-A0A3B0U3U8-F1
#
_entry.id   AF-A0A3B0U3U8-F1
#
_cell.length_a   1.000
_cell.length_b   1.000
_cell.length_c   1.000
_cell.angle_alpha   90.00
_cell.angle_beta   90.00
_cell.angle_gamma   90.00
#
_symmetry.space_group_name_H-M   'P 1'
#
loop_
_entity.id
_entity.type
_entity.pdbx_description
1 polymer ?
#
loop_
_entity_poly.entity_id
_entity_poly.type
_entity_poly.pdbx_seq_one_letter_code
_entity_poly.pdbx_strand_id
1 'polypeptide(L)'
;MTEHTKQLSTQRQDEYVTIIAPSLAAVMGQFRARGLGAKGFAITGPAARHQFAFAGKDESMAGLEMFGGVAMVAATFRRVIAAH
;
A
#
# COMPACT_ATOMS: atom_id res chain seq x y z
N MET A 1 -18.50 32.84 -10.21
CA MET A 1 -17.23 33.31 -9.63
C MET A 1 -17.01 32.49 -8.38
N THR A 2 -16.24 31.41 -8.45
CA THR A 2 -15.83 30.65 -7.27
C THR A 2 -14.41 30.22 -7.53
N GLU A 3 -13.52 30.82 -6.75
CA GLU A 3 -12.08 30.76 -6.89
C GLU A 3 -11.60 29.32 -6.65
N HIS A 4 -11.17 28.66 -7.72
CA HIS A 4 -10.30 27.51 -7.59
C HIS A 4 -8.97 28.03 -7.04
N THR A 5 -8.85 28.03 -5.71
CA THR A 5 -7.58 28.26 -5.03
C THR A 5 -6.64 27.14 -5.47
N LYS A 6 -5.88 27.43 -6.52
CA LYS A 6 -4.79 26.61 -7.04
C LYS A 6 -3.74 26.60 -5.94
N GLN A 7 -3.90 25.66 -5.02
CA GLN A 7 -2.98 25.45 -3.91
C GLN A 7 -1.64 25.08 -4.55
N LEU A 8 -0.72 26.06 -4.56
CA LEU A 8 0.68 25.89 -4.89
C LEU A 8 1.31 24.95 -3.87
N SER A 9 1.08 23.65 -4.04
CA SER A 9 1.88 22.63 -3.39
C SER A 9 2.98 22.29 -4.37
N THR A 10 4.23 22.56 -3.99
CA THR A 10 5.39 21.82 -4.49
C THR A 10 4.96 20.36 -4.59
N GLN A 11 4.96 19.79 -5.80
CA GLN A 11 4.37 18.47 -6.11
C GLN A 11 5.06 17.37 -5.30
N ARG A 12 4.71 17.21 -4.03
CA ARG A 12 5.14 16.08 -3.22
C ARG A 12 4.29 14.90 -3.66
N GLN A 13 4.92 13.98 -4.38
CA GLN A 13 4.25 12.75 -4.79
C GLN A 13 4.49 11.70 -3.70
N ASP A 14 3.42 11.09 -3.21
CA ASP A 14 3.54 9.96 -2.29
C ASP A 14 3.67 8.66 -3.08
N GLU A 15 4.65 7.84 -2.74
CA GLU A 15 4.76 6.46 -3.22
C GLU A 15 4.39 5.50 -2.10
N TYR A 16 3.62 4.46 -2.45
CA TYR A 16 3.11 3.47 -1.52
C TYR A 16 3.57 2.06 -1.88
N VAL A 17 3.81 1.25 -0.86
CA VAL A 17 4.07 -0.18 -0.96
C VAL A 17 3.23 -0.89 0.09
N THR A 18 2.38 -1.82 -0.35
CA THR A 18 1.66 -2.72 0.56
C THR A 18 2.32 -4.09 0.56
N ILE A 19 2.64 -4.61 1.74
CA ILE A 19 3.12 -5.98 1.91
C ILE A 19 1.98 -6.79 2.52
N ILE A 20 1.60 -7.89 1.85
CA ILE A 20 0.59 -8.84 2.29
C ILE A 20 1.29 -10.14 2.65
N ALA A 21 1.13 -10.63 3.88
CA ALA A 21 1.77 -11.86 4.35
C ALA A 21 0.94 -12.57 5.45
N PRO A 22 1.23 -13.85 5.78
CA PRO A 22 0.47 -14.59 6.80
C PRO A 22 0.53 -13.99 8.22
N SER A 23 1.54 -13.18 8.51
CA SER A 23 1.79 -12.58 9.83
C SER A 23 2.50 -11.23 9.75
N LEU A 24 2.38 -10.43 10.80
CA LEU A 24 3.11 -9.18 10.95
C LEU A 24 4.64 -9.39 10.95
N ALA A 25 5.11 -10.49 11.53
CA ALA A 25 6.54 -10.82 11.53
C ALA A 25 7.07 -11.04 10.11
N ALA A 26 6.30 -11.70 9.25
CA ALA A 26 6.64 -11.89 7.83
C ALA A 26 6.61 -10.57 7.06
N VAL A 27 5.61 -9.71 7.31
CA VAL A 27 5.55 -8.34 6.76
C VAL A 27 6.81 -7.55 7.11
N MET A 28 7.19 -7.51 8.39
CA MET A 28 8.36 -6.78 8.86
C MET A 28 9.68 -7.40 8.37
N GLY A 29 9.71 -8.73 8.21
CA GLY A 29 10.83 -9.43 7.56
C GLY A 29 11.04 -8.93 6.12
N GLN A 30 9.96 -8.87 5.33
CA GLN A 30 10.01 -8.34 3.96
C GLN A 30 10.33 -6.85 3.91
N PHE A 31 9.82 -6.04 4.85
CA PHE A 31 10.17 -4.63 4.95
C PHE A 31 11.68 -4.43 5.12
N ARG A 32 12.31 -5.19 6.02
CA ARG A 32 13.76 -5.16 6.24
C ARG A 32 14.55 -5.69 5.06
N ALA A 33 14.18 -6.86 4.53
CA ALA A 33 14.87 -7.50 3.42
C ALA A 33 14.90 -6.61 2.16
N ARG A 34 13.85 -5.81 1.93
CA ARG A 34 13.77 -4.88 0.79
C ARG A 34 14.42 -3.52 1.05
N GLY A 35 14.96 -3.30 2.25
CA GLY A 35 15.59 -2.05 2.68
C GLY A 35 14.63 -0.85 2.66
N LEU A 36 13.33 -1.07 2.90
CA LEU A 36 12.31 -0.03 2.70
C LEU A 36 12.50 1.17 3.64
N GLY A 37 12.94 0.93 4.88
CA GLY A 37 13.28 2.01 5.81
C GLY A 37 14.42 2.92 5.30
N ALA A 38 15.47 2.33 4.74
CA ALA A 38 16.57 3.09 4.12
C ALA A 38 16.14 3.87 2.87
N LYS A 39 15.07 3.42 2.20
CA LYS A 39 14.44 4.10 1.06
C LYS A 39 13.44 5.19 1.48
N GLY A 40 13.26 5.41 2.78
CA GLY A 40 12.39 6.45 3.34
C GLY A 40 10.93 6.03 3.51
N PHE A 41 10.60 4.74 3.37
CA PHE A 41 9.23 4.27 3.59
C PHE A 41 8.93 4.12 5.09
N ALA A 42 7.76 4.63 5.51
CA ALA A 42 7.22 4.52 6.86
C ALA A 42 5.79 3.95 6.84
N ILE A 43 5.37 3.27 7.90
CA ILE A 43 4.03 2.67 7.97
C ILE A 43 2.95 3.76 8.02
N THR A 44 1.88 3.60 7.24
CA THR A 44 0.81 4.61 7.12
C THR A 44 -0.34 4.42 8.10
N GLY A 45 -0.42 3.27 8.76
CA GLY A 45 -1.53 2.92 9.65
C GLY A 45 -1.40 1.53 10.26
N PRO A 46 -2.45 1.02 10.93
CA PRO A 46 -2.43 -0.29 11.55
C PRO A 46 -2.19 -1.41 10.54
N ALA A 47 -1.33 -2.37 10.89
CA ALA A 47 -1.20 -3.63 10.16
C ALA A 47 -2.27 -4.60 10.68
N ALA A 48 -3.29 -4.87 9.86
CA ALA A 48 -4.44 -5.69 10.25
C ALA A 48 -4.65 -6.86 9.28
N ARG A 49 -5.44 -7.86 9.73
CA ARG A 49 -5.80 -9.02 8.92
C ARG A 49 -7.01 -8.71 8.06
N HIS A 50 -6.90 -8.92 6.75
CA HIS A 50 -7.98 -8.75 5.79
C HIS A 50 -8.10 -9.99 4.90
N GLN A 51 -9.31 -10.26 4.40
CA GLN A 51 -9.49 -11.09 3.22
C GLN A 51 -9.31 -10.22 1.97
N PHE A 52 -8.76 -10.80 0.91
CA PHE A 52 -8.46 -10.09 -0.31
C PHE A 52 -9.25 -10.70 -1.45
N ALA A 53 -9.88 -9.87 -2.28
CA ALA A 53 -10.55 -10.28 -3.50
C ALA A 53 -10.01 -9.44 -4.65
N PHE A 54 -9.79 -10.08 -5.80
CA PHE A 54 -9.40 -9.39 -7.01
C PHE A 54 -10.64 -8.86 -7.74
N ALA A 55 -10.63 -7.57 -8.07
CA ALA A 55 -11.68 -6.92 -8.85
C ALA A 55 -11.09 -6.47 -10.19
N GLY A 56 -11.08 -7.39 -11.17
CA GLY A 56 -10.62 -7.14 -12.53
C GLY A 56 -11.75 -6.88 -13.52
N LYS A 57 -11.41 -6.37 -14.71
CA LYS A 57 -12.35 -6.20 -15.84
C LYS A 57 -12.70 -7.52 -16.53
N ASP A 58 -11.86 -8.55 -16.36
CA ASP A 58 -12.16 -9.89 -16.83
C ASP A 58 -13.19 -10.51 -15.87
N GLU A 59 -14.43 -10.68 -16.35
CA GLU A 59 -15.53 -11.23 -15.55
C GLU A 59 -15.22 -12.64 -15.02
N SER A 60 -14.31 -13.40 -15.67
CA SER A 60 -13.88 -14.70 -15.19
C SER A 60 -13.00 -14.65 -13.94
N MET A 61 -12.44 -13.47 -13.63
CA MET A 61 -11.56 -13.21 -12.48
C MET A 61 -12.20 -12.22 -11.49
N ALA A 62 -13.39 -11.68 -11.79
CA ALA A 62 -14.10 -10.77 -10.92
C ALA A 62 -14.60 -11.50 -9.67
N GLY A 63 -14.20 -11.02 -8.48
CA GLY A 63 -14.61 -11.62 -7.22
C GLY A 63 -13.79 -12.86 -6.82
N LEU A 64 -12.70 -13.16 -7.53
CA LEU A 64 -11.80 -14.25 -7.15
C LEU A 64 -11.12 -13.92 -5.82
N GLU A 65 -11.31 -14.77 -4.82
CA GLU A 65 -10.60 -14.69 -3.55
C GLU A 65 -9.10 -14.86 -3.79
N MET A 66 -8.31 -13.89 -3.33
CA MET A 66 -6.86 -13.99 -3.31
C MET A 66 -6.42 -14.79 -2.09
N PHE A 67 -5.30 -15.50 -2.22
CA PHE A 67 -4.73 -16.34 -1.15
C PHE A 67 -5.69 -17.43 -0.65
N GLY A 68 -6.60 -17.90 -1.51
CA GLY A 68 -7.56 -18.95 -1.18
C GLY A 68 -8.55 -18.56 -0.08
N GLY A 69 -8.91 -17.27 0.01
CA GLY A 69 -9.88 -16.76 0.99
C GLY A 69 -9.33 -16.59 2.41
N VAL A 70 -8.06 -16.93 2.64
CA VAL A 70 -7.43 -16.82 3.97
C VAL A 70 -7.14 -15.36 4.31
N ALA A 71 -7.48 -14.96 5.54
CA ALA A 71 -7.19 -13.62 6.03
C ALA A 71 -5.68 -13.39 6.25
N MET A 72 -5.10 -12.47 5.52
CA MET A 72 -3.67 -12.13 5.53
C MET A 72 -3.43 -10.76 6.19
N VAL A 73 -2.25 -10.55 6.75
CA VAL A 73 -1.86 -9.23 7.27
C VAL A 73 -1.43 -8.34 6.12
N ALA A 74 -2.05 -7.16 5.98
CA ALA A 74 -1.55 -6.09 5.12
C ALA A 74 -0.97 -4.95 5.95
N ALA A 75 0.21 -4.50 5.58
CA ALA A 75 0.74 -3.22 6.03
C ALA A 75 1.14 -2.37 4.82
N THR A 76 0.64 -1.15 4.81
CA THR A 76 0.96 -0.14 3.79
C THR A 76 2.05 0.77 4.33
N PHE A 77 3.07 0.98 3.52
CA PHE A 77 4.17 1.89 3.78
C PHE A 77 4.16 2.99 2.72
N ARG A 78 4.52 4.21 3.12
CA ARG A 78 4.57 5.38 2.25
C ARG A 78 5.92 6.06 2.36
N ARG A 79 6.40 6.63 1.26
CA ARG A 79 7.42 7.68 1.29
C ARG A 79 6.97 8.89 0.48
N VAL A 80 7.50 10.05 0.85
CA VAL A 80 7.34 11.28 0.07
C VAL A 80 8.48 11.35 -0.94
N ILE A 81 8.16 11.60 -2.20
CA ILE A 81 9.11 11.90 -3.27
C ILE A 81 9.02 13.40 -3.56
N ALA A 82 10.17 14.07 -3.59
CA ALA A 82 10.24 15.43 -4.10
C ALA A 82 10.03 15.40 -5.62
N ALA A 83 9.06 16.16 -6.15
CA ALA A 83 9.02 16.40 -7.59
C ALA A 83 10.31 17.13 -8.00
N HIS A 84 10.97 16.57 -9.01
CA HIS A 84 12.07 17.21 -9.73
C HIS A 84 11.53 18.23 -10.73
#